data_AF-A0A8C4SK16-F1
#
_entry.id   AF-A0A8C4SK16-F1
#
_cell.length_a   1.000
_cell.length_b   1.000
_cell.length_c   1.000
_cell.angle_alpha   90.00
_cell.angle_beta   90.00
_cell.angle_gamma   90.00
#
_symmetry.space_group_name_H-M   'P 1'
#
loop_
_entity.id
_entity.type
_entity.pdbx_description
1 polymer ?
#
loop_
_entity_poly.entity_id
_entity_poly.type
_entity_poly.pdbx_seq_one_letter_code
_entity_poly.pdbx_strand_id
1 'polypeptide(L)'
;MGEMHPLLDNLNCKPTILGKDFYSKVCCHLKLLEKEYFGLEFKNHSGNVWLELLKPVAKQVKNLGDVSFRFRVKFFPPDPGQLQKELTRYFFALHIKQDLANGRLPCNDSSAALLVSHILQSELGDFDEEVDIQQLKFKQYLPIQEGLCYKIMQLHKKHRGNSPADSDIHLLEITRKLDMYGIRPHPANDGEEMKIDLAVT
;
A
#
# COMPACT_ATOMS: atom_id res chain seq x y z
N MET A 1 -0.66 6.78 11.66
CA MET A 1 -2.09 6.59 11.34
C MET A 1 -2.24 6.99 9.87
N GLY A 2 -2.24 6.02 8.95
CA GLY A 2 -2.23 6.31 7.51
C GLY A 2 -3.54 6.97 7.11
N GLU A 3 -3.49 8.27 6.84
CA GLU A 3 -4.64 9.01 6.32
C GLU A 3 -5.17 8.28 5.10
N MET A 4 -6.38 7.77 5.26
CA MET A 4 -7.22 7.31 4.18
C MET A 4 -7.40 8.51 3.25
N HIS A 5 -7.22 8.32 1.95
CA HIS A 5 -7.50 9.39 1.00
C HIS A 5 -8.95 9.86 1.25
N PRO A 6 -9.22 11.16 1.47
CA PRO A 6 -10.56 11.70 1.82
C PRO A 6 -11.65 11.48 0.75
N LEU A 7 -11.38 10.68 -0.27
CA LEU A 7 -12.27 10.42 -1.41
C LEU A 7 -13.21 9.22 -1.20
N LEU A 8 -13.08 8.46 -0.11
CA LEU A 8 -13.95 7.30 0.16
C LEU A 8 -15.07 7.56 1.19
N ASP A 9 -15.03 8.70 1.89
CA ASP A 9 -15.92 8.98 3.03
C ASP A 9 -17.38 9.31 2.65
N ASN A 10 -17.75 9.30 1.36
CA ASN A 10 -19.08 9.74 0.92
C ASN A 10 -19.76 8.88 -0.16
N LEU A 11 -19.32 7.64 -0.39
CA LEU A 11 -20.02 6.76 -1.33
C LEU A 11 -21.29 6.17 -0.69
N ASN A 12 -22.39 6.90 -0.84
CA ASN A 12 -23.71 6.49 -0.39
C ASN A 12 -24.13 5.15 -1.05
N CYS A 13 -24.02 4.05 -0.29
CA CYS A 13 -24.16 2.69 -0.81
C CYS A 13 -25.65 2.30 -0.81
N LYS A 14 -26.31 2.34 -1.99
CA LYS A 14 -27.70 1.86 -2.10
C LYS A 14 -27.79 0.39 -1.67
N PRO A 15 -28.85 -0.06 -0.97
CA PRO A 15 -28.92 -1.41 -0.39
C PRO A 15 -28.75 -2.56 -1.39
N THR A 16 -29.02 -2.32 -2.68
CA THR A 16 -29.02 -3.33 -3.74
C THR A 16 -27.77 -3.32 -4.62
N ILE A 17 -26.81 -2.41 -4.38
CA ILE A 17 -25.63 -2.32 -5.24
C ILE A 17 -24.78 -3.58 -5.13
N LEU A 18 -24.40 -4.16 -6.27
CA LEU A 18 -23.48 -5.29 -6.31
C LEU A 18 -22.06 -4.81 -5.99
N GLY A 19 -21.26 -5.67 -5.36
CA GLY A 19 -19.86 -5.37 -5.06
C GLY A 19 -19.08 -4.91 -6.30
N LYS A 20 -19.33 -5.52 -7.47
CA LYS A 20 -18.73 -5.13 -8.76
C LYS A 20 -19.05 -3.69 -9.18
N ASP A 21 -20.27 -3.22 -8.92
CA ASP A 21 -20.73 -1.90 -9.36
C ASP A 21 -20.19 -0.83 -8.40
N PHE A 22 -20.16 -1.13 -7.11
CA PHE A 22 -19.52 -0.30 -6.10
C PHE A 22 -18.02 -0.16 -6.36
N TYR A 23 -17.33 -1.28 -6.58
CA TYR A 23 -15.91 -1.30 -6.94
C TYR A 23 -15.64 -0.51 -8.23
N SER A 24 -16.46 -0.71 -9.27
CA SER A 24 -16.32 0.01 -10.53
C SER A 24 -16.49 1.52 -10.36
N LYS A 25 -17.41 1.98 -9.49
CA LYS A 25 -17.53 3.40 -9.15
C LYS A 25 -16.28 3.96 -8.50
N VAL A 26 -15.66 3.23 -7.58
CA VAL A 26 -14.39 3.63 -6.96
C VAL A 26 -13.30 3.73 -8.03
N CYS A 27 -13.12 2.72 -8.88
CA CYS A 27 -12.11 2.77 -9.95
C CYS A 27 -12.35 3.92 -10.93
N CYS A 28 -13.60 4.18 -11.31
CA CYS A 28 -13.94 5.30 -12.20
C CYS A 28 -13.61 6.65 -11.54
N HIS A 29 -13.92 6.80 -10.25
CA HIS A 29 -13.61 8.01 -9.49
C HIS A 29 -12.09 8.25 -9.40
N LEU A 30 -11.32 7.18 -9.17
CA LEU A 30 -9.87 7.23 -9.16
C LEU A 30 -9.26 7.36 -10.57
N LYS A 31 -10.06 7.26 -11.65
CA LYS A 31 -9.59 7.19 -13.05
C LYS A 31 -8.62 6.03 -13.29
N LEU A 32 -8.80 4.92 -12.58
CA LEU A 32 -7.94 3.75 -12.65
C LEU A 32 -8.33 2.85 -13.82
N LEU A 33 -7.37 2.61 -14.72
CA LEU A 33 -7.56 1.74 -15.89
C LEU A 33 -7.25 0.28 -15.58
N GLU A 34 -6.10 0.01 -14.93
CA GLU A 34 -5.62 -1.33 -14.58
C GLU A 34 -6.18 -1.78 -13.22
N LYS A 35 -7.51 -1.91 -13.15
CA LYS A 35 -8.24 -2.21 -11.91
C LYS A 35 -8.03 -3.64 -11.41
N GLU A 36 -7.71 -4.59 -12.28
CA GLU A 36 -7.55 -6.01 -11.98
C GLU A 36 -6.60 -6.31 -10.81
N TYR A 37 -5.63 -5.42 -10.52
CA TYR A 37 -4.67 -5.58 -9.43
C TYR A 37 -5.22 -5.23 -8.04
N PHE A 38 -6.38 -4.57 -7.95
CA PHE A 38 -6.86 -3.96 -6.71
C PHE A 38 -8.18 -4.55 -6.23
N GLY A 39 -8.45 -4.37 -4.94
CA GLY A 39 -9.72 -4.70 -4.33
C GLY A 39 -10.11 -3.69 -3.26
N LEU A 40 -11.31 -3.87 -2.72
CA LEU A 40 -11.77 -3.18 -1.52
C LEU A 40 -11.75 -4.18 -0.36
N GLU A 41 -11.07 -3.82 0.71
CA GLU A 41 -11.16 -4.54 1.99
C GLU A 41 -12.00 -3.74 2.97
N PHE A 42 -12.68 -4.41 3.89
CA PHE A 42 -13.33 -3.78 5.03
C PHE A 42 -13.13 -4.65 6.28
N LYS A 43 -13.28 -4.07 7.46
CA LYS A 43 -13.18 -4.81 8.72
C LYS A 43 -14.55 -5.38 9.08
N ASN A 44 -14.61 -6.67 9.36
CA ASN A 44 -15.76 -7.34 9.97
C ASN A 44 -15.38 -7.86 11.39
N HIS A 45 -16.26 -8.67 11.98
CA HIS A 45 -16.06 -9.26 13.31
C HIS A 45 -14.86 -10.22 13.40
N SER A 46 -14.44 -10.81 12.28
CA SER A 46 -13.32 -11.76 12.19
C SER A 46 -12.01 -11.13 11.73
N GLY A 47 -12.01 -9.84 11.35
CA GLY A 47 -10.82 -9.14 10.85
C GLY A 47 -11.06 -8.45 9.51
N ASN A 48 -10.00 -8.30 8.72
CA ASN A 48 -10.09 -7.67 7.40
C ASN A 48 -10.56 -8.70 6.37
N VAL A 49 -11.57 -8.35 5.57
CA VAL A 49 -12.10 -9.21 4.51
C VAL A 49 -12.24 -8.42 3.22
N TRP A 50 -12.07 -9.11 2.09
CA TRP A 50 -12.29 -8.52 0.76
C TRP A 50 -13.77 -8.45 0.43
N LEU A 51 -14.17 -7.36 -0.23
CA LEU A 51 -15.48 -7.23 -0.84
C LEU A 51 -15.65 -8.27 -1.96
N GLU A 52 -16.67 -9.10 -1.85
CA GLU A 52 -17.08 -10.03 -2.89
C GLU A 52 -17.85 -9.30 -3.99
N LEU A 53 -17.33 -9.34 -5.22
CA LEU A 53 -17.88 -8.57 -6.33
C LEU A 53 -19.25 -9.06 -6.82
N LEU A 54 -19.55 -10.34 -6.62
CA LEU A 54 -20.79 -10.98 -7.08
C LEU A 54 -21.96 -10.88 -6.08
N LYS A 55 -21.69 -10.44 -4.85
CA LYS A 55 -22.71 -10.28 -3.81
C LYS A 55 -23.12 -8.82 -3.64
N PRO A 56 -24.39 -8.52 -3.31
CA PRO A 56 -24.79 -7.19 -2.88
C PRO A 56 -23.96 -6.71 -1.67
N VAL A 57 -23.57 -5.44 -1.65
CA VAL A 57 -22.73 -4.90 -0.56
C VAL A 57 -23.45 -5.00 0.78
N ALA A 58 -24.74 -4.70 0.83
CA ALA A 58 -25.56 -4.80 2.04
C ALA A 58 -25.68 -6.23 2.61
N LYS A 59 -25.40 -7.27 1.81
CA LYS A 59 -25.37 -8.66 2.30
C LYS A 59 -24.03 -9.03 2.94
N GLN A 60 -23.00 -8.22 2.76
CA GLN A 60 -21.64 -8.46 3.25
C GLN A 60 -21.29 -7.57 4.45
N VAL A 61 -21.93 -6.40 4.54
CA VAL A 61 -21.71 -5.42 5.59
C VAL A 61 -22.95 -5.29 6.47
N LYS A 62 -22.78 -5.46 7.79
CA LYS A 62 -23.88 -5.37 8.76
C LYS A 62 -24.39 -3.93 8.96
N ASN A 63 -23.49 -2.95 9.06
CA ASN A 63 -23.84 -1.54 9.20
C ASN A 63 -23.08 -0.70 8.16
N LEU A 64 -23.78 -0.30 7.10
CA LEU A 64 -23.19 0.48 6.01
C LEU A 64 -22.82 1.92 6.41
N GLY A 65 -23.44 2.47 7.46
CA GLY A 65 -23.16 3.83 7.94
C GLY A 65 -21.80 3.96 8.64
N ASP A 66 -21.32 2.87 9.24
CA ASP A 66 -20.10 2.86 10.07
C ASP A 66 -18.95 2.06 9.41
N VAL A 67 -19.15 1.55 8.19
CA VAL A 67 -18.12 0.75 7.51
C VAL A 67 -17.15 1.66 6.77
N SER A 68 -15.86 1.43 6.98
CA SER A 68 -14.80 2.01 6.15
C SER A 68 -14.26 0.94 5.19
N PHE A 69 -14.35 1.23 3.89
CA PHE A 69 -13.69 0.44 2.86
C PHE A 69 -12.30 1.01 2.57
N ARG A 70 -11.30 0.14 2.45
CA ARG A 70 -9.94 0.51 2.08
C ARG A 70 -9.62 -0.06 0.70
N PHE A 71 -9.20 0.80 -0.21
CA PHE A 71 -8.70 0.41 -1.51
C PHE A 71 -7.27 -0.10 -1.37
N ARG A 72 -7.01 -1.33 -1.84
CA ARG A 72 -5.75 -2.05 -1.60
C ARG A 72 -5.30 -2.79 -2.85
N VAL A 73 -3.98 -2.97 -2.99
CA VAL A 73 -3.44 -3.97 -3.91
C VAL A 73 -3.85 -5.35 -3.42
N LYS A 74 -4.47 -6.13 -4.31
CA LYS A 74 -4.94 -7.49 -4.06
C LYS A 74 -4.07 -8.53 -4.77
N PHE A 75 -3.59 -8.21 -5.97
CA PHE A 75 -2.76 -9.09 -6.77
C PHE A 75 -1.47 -8.36 -7.14
N PHE A 76 -0.34 -8.95 -6.78
CA PHE A 76 0.97 -8.40 -7.06
C PHE A 76 1.53 -9.08 -8.31
N PRO A 77 1.75 -8.35 -9.42
CA PRO A 77 2.40 -8.95 -10.58
C PRO A 77 3.85 -9.31 -10.22
N PRO A 78 4.40 -10.41 -10.76
CA PRO A 78 5.79 -10.79 -10.51
C PRO A 78 6.79 -9.77 -11.06
N ASP A 79 6.40 -9.02 -12.09
CA ASP A 79 7.17 -7.94 -12.67
C ASP A 79 6.37 -6.63 -12.62
N PRO A 80 6.81 -5.60 -11.86
CA PRO A 80 6.15 -4.30 -11.83
C PRO A 80 6.25 -3.55 -13.17
N GLY A 81 7.13 -3.97 -14.10
CA GLY A 81 7.13 -3.48 -15.48
C GLY A 81 5.85 -3.82 -16.26
N GLN A 82 5.03 -4.75 -15.74
CA GLN A 82 3.70 -5.03 -16.28
C GLN A 82 2.71 -3.88 -16.01
N LEU A 83 2.95 -3.06 -14.98
CA LEU A 83 2.10 -1.91 -14.66
C LEU A 83 2.36 -0.79 -15.66
N GLN A 84 1.48 -0.65 -16.65
CA GLN A 84 1.67 0.30 -17.75
C GLN A 84 1.35 1.73 -17.35
N LYS A 85 0.37 1.92 -16.46
CA LYS A 85 -0.09 3.26 -16.09
C LYS A 85 0.65 3.79 -14.87
N GLU A 86 1.08 5.04 -14.96
CA GLU A 86 1.74 5.76 -13.87
C GLU A 86 0.90 5.76 -12.59
N LEU A 87 -0.40 6.05 -12.72
CA LEU A 87 -1.32 6.02 -11.59
C LEU A 87 -1.39 4.65 -10.91
N THR A 88 -1.28 3.56 -11.66
CA THR A 88 -1.23 2.21 -11.10
C THR A 88 0.05 2.03 -10.28
N ARG A 89 1.21 2.41 -10.84
CA ARG A 89 2.50 2.36 -10.13
C ARG A 89 2.47 3.21 -8.85
N TYR A 90 1.87 4.39 -8.91
CA TYR A 90 1.67 5.27 -7.75
C TYR A 90 0.86 4.58 -6.65
N PHE A 91 -0.28 3.94 -6.97
CA PHE A 91 -1.06 3.23 -5.96
C PHE A 91 -0.30 2.02 -5.37
N PHE A 92 0.52 1.33 -6.15
CA PHE A 92 1.41 0.29 -5.62
C PHE A 92 2.48 0.90 -4.69
N ALA A 93 3.10 2.02 -5.07
CA ALA A 93 4.08 2.71 -4.25
C ALA A 93 3.48 3.18 -2.91
N LEU A 94 2.26 3.73 -2.93
CA LEU A 94 1.50 4.05 -1.72
C LEU A 94 1.24 2.83 -0.84
N HIS A 95 0.92 1.68 -1.43
CA HIS A 95 0.69 0.45 -0.70
C HIS A 95 1.98 -0.05 -0.03
N ILE A 96 3.11 -0.03 -0.75
CA ILE A 96 4.44 -0.39 -0.22
C ILE A 96 4.84 0.52 0.93
N LYS A 97 4.66 1.84 0.78
CA LYS A 97 4.91 2.80 1.86
C LYS A 97 4.10 2.46 3.11
N GLN A 98 2.84 2.06 2.97
CA GLN A 98 2.02 1.64 4.09
C GLN A 98 2.49 0.31 4.69
N ASP A 99 2.92 -0.65 3.88
CA ASP A 99 3.47 -1.91 4.40
C ASP A 99 4.78 -1.68 5.18
N LEU A 100 5.67 -0.81 4.67
CA LEU A 100 6.90 -0.42 5.35
C LEU A 100 6.61 0.21 6.72
N ALA A 101 5.74 1.22 6.76
CA ALA A 101 5.40 1.92 7.99
C ALA A 101 4.74 1.00 9.04
N ASN A 102 4.00 -0.01 8.60
CA ASN A 102 3.35 -1.00 9.48
C ASN A 102 4.22 -2.24 9.76
N GLY A 103 5.47 -2.30 9.26
CA GLY A 103 6.36 -3.45 9.45
C GLY A 103 5.93 -4.73 8.72
N ARG A 104 5.06 -4.63 7.70
CA ARG A 104 4.56 -5.76 6.91
C ARG A 104 5.45 -6.14 5.74
N LEU A 105 6.41 -5.28 5.40
CA LEU A 105 7.44 -5.53 4.41
C LEU A 105 8.80 -5.57 5.12
N PRO A 106 9.13 -6.66 5.83
CA PRO A 106 10.40 -6.76 6.51
C PRO A 106 11.53 -6.78 5.47
N CYS A 107 12.55 -5.96 5.72
CA CYS A 107 13.74 -5.88 4.89
C CYS A 107 14.92 -5.38 5.75
N ASN A 108 16.14 -5.55 5.24
CA ASN A 108 17.32 -5.05 5.94
C ASN A 108 17.39 -3.52 5.93
N ASP A 109 18.13 -2.93 6.88
CA ASP A 109 18.32 -1.49 7.05
C ASP A 109 18.76 -0.75 5.78
N SER A 110 19.55 -1.40 4.93
CA SER A 110 19.97 -0.82 3.65
C SER A 110 18.81 -0.67 2.67
N SER A 111 17.98 -1.70 2.56
CA SER A 111 16.80 -1.70 1.69
C SER A 111 15.73 -0.76 2.24
N ALA A 112 15.49 -0.78 3.55
CA ALA A 112 14.56 0.12 4.21
C ALA A 112 14.93 1.59 4.00
N ALA A 113 16.19 1.96 4.25
CA ALA A 113 16.65 3.33 4.04
C ALA A 113 16.56 3.76 2.57
N LEU A 114 16.87 2.87 1.63
CA LEU A 114 16.78 3.15 0.19
C LEU A 114 15.32 3.34 -0.24
N LEU A 115 14.40 2.48 0.19
CA LEU A 115 12.98 2.62 -0.10
C LEU A 115 12.43 3.95 0.42
N VAL A 116 12.73 4.30 1.68
CA VAL A 116 12.29 5.58 2.25
C VAL A 116 12.89 6.76 1.50
N SER A 117 14.15 6.69 1.05
CA SER A 117 14.74 7.77 0.26
C SER A 117 14.03 8.04 -1.07
N HIS A 118 13.51 7.00 -1.74
CA HIS A 118 12.67 7.18 -2.93
C HIS A 118 11.27 7.71 -2.59
N ILE A 119 10.71 7.32 -1.44
CA ILE A 119 9.44 7.90 -0.96
C ILE A 119 9.61 9.40 -0.71
N LEU A 120 10.71 9.83 -0.09
CA LEU A 120 11.01 11.25 0.13
C LEU A 120 11.16 11.99 -1.19
N GLN A 121 11.93 11.46 -2.16
CA GLN A 121 12.06 12.09 -3.48
C GLN A 121 10.71 12.24 -4.19
N SER A 122 9.82 11.23 -4.08
CA SER A 122 8.48 11.26 -4.69
C SER A 122 7.56 12.32 -4.04
N GLU A 123 7.66 12.50 -2.73
CA GLU A 123 6.78 13.42 -1.98
C GLU A 123 7.31 14.85 -1.85
N LEU A 124 8.62 15.03 -1.72
CA LEU A 124 9.27 16.31 -1.40
C LEU A 124 10.00 16.91 -2.61
N GLY A 125 10.35 16.10 -3.61
CA GLY A 125 11.27 16.49 -4.67
C GLY A 125 12.72 16.36 -4.22
N ASP A 126 13.62 17.17 -4.79
CA ASP A 126 15.05 17.12 -4.49
C ASP A 126 15.35 17.37 -3.01
N PHE A 127 16.37 16.66 -2.50
CA PHE A 127 16.84 16.77 -1.13
C PHE A 127 17.08 18.22 -0.67
N ASP A 128 16.53 18.54 0.51
CA ASP A 128 16.85 19.72 1.29
C ASP A 128 17.01 19.29 2.76
N GLU A 129 18.13 19.68 3.39
CA GLU A 129 18.49 19.16 4.71
C GLU A 129 17.47 19.53 5.80
N GLU A 130 16.97 20.76 5.81
CA GLU A 130 16.02 21.19 6.82
C GLU A 130 14.65 20.53 6.62
N VAL A 131 14.19 20.46 5.36
CA VAL A 131 12.92 19.83 5.00
C VAL A 131 12.94 18.33 5.31
N ASP A 132 14.00 17.61 4.94
CA ASP A 132 14.16 16.19 5.22
C ASP A 132 14.17 15.89 6.73
N ILE A 133 14.93 16.68 7.51
CA ILE A 133 15.00 16.52 8.97
C ILE A 133 13.61 16.73 9.59
N GLN A 134 12.88 17.76 9.13
CA GLN A 134 11.52 18.00 9.62
C GLN A 134 10.60 16.84 9.23
N GLN A 135 10.60 16.41 7.97
CA GLN A 135 9.74 15.34 7.49
C GLN A 135 9.99 14.03 8.26
N LEU A 136 11.25 13.65 8.45
CA LEU A 136 11.63 12.44 9.19
C LEU A 136 11.38 12.54 10.71
N LYS A 137 11.12 13.74 11.25
CA LYS A 137 10.66 13.91 12.64
C LYS A 137 9.14 13.80 12.75
N PHE A 138 8.40 14.36 11.78
CA PHE A 138 6.94 14.43 11.86
C PHE A 138 6.24 13.18 11.31
N LYS A 139 6.87 12.46 10.36
CA LYS A 139 6.25 11.35 9.66
C LYS A 139 7.06 10.07 9.79
N GLN A 140 6.38 9.00 10.17
CA GLN A 140 6.96 7.68 10.34
C GLN A 140 6.75 6.82 9.08
N TYR A 141 7.86 6.42 8.46
CA TYR A 141 7.92 5.53 7.29
C TYR A 141 8.35 4.11 7.66
N LEU A 142 8.97 3.92 8.83
CA LEU A 142 9.46 2.64 9.33
C LEU A 142 9.11 2.49 10.81
N PRO A 143 8.95 1.25 11.34
CA PRO A 143 8.72 1.02 12.76
C PRO A 143 9.86 1.54 13.65
N ILE A 144 11.10 1.43 13.18
CA ILE A 144 12.30 1.96 13.82
C ILE A 144 13.00 2.87 12.80
N GLN A 145 12.76 4.18 12.91
CA GLN A 145 13.20 5.16 11.89
C GLN A 145 14.46 5.92 12.33
N GLU A 146 14.58 6.20 13.62
CA GLU A 146 15.59 7.09 14.19
C GLU A 146 17.02 6.62 13.89
N GLY A 147 17.25 5.30 13.92
CA GLY A 147 18.54 4.68 13.61
C GLY A 147 18.94 4.78 12.13
N LEU A 148 18.00 5.13 11.24
CA LEU A 148 18.21 5.14 9.79
C LEU A 148 18.15 6.54 9.17
N CYS A 149 17.72 7.58 9.90
CA CYS A 149 17.53 8.93 9.38
C CYS A 149 18.76 9.46 8.61
N TYR A 150 19.96 9.33 9.17
CA TYR A 150 21.19 9.77 8.49
C TYR A 150 21.40 9.06 7.15
N LYS A 151 21.20 7.73 7.12
CA LYS A 151 21.36 6.93 5.90
C LYS A 151 20.31 7.26 4.85
N ILE A 152 19.06 7.47 5.26
CA ILE A 152 17.96 7.89 4.40
C ILE A 152 18.32 9.20 3.68
N MET A 153 18.76 10.21 4.44
CA MET A 153 19.14 11.53 3.89
C MET A 153 20.33 11.43 2.92
N GLN A 154 21.34 10.60 3.25
CA GLN A 154 22.50 10.39 2.35
C GLN A 154 22.11 9.72 1.03
N LEU A 155 21.07 8.87 1.03
CA LEU A 155 20.55 8.26 -0.18
C LEU A 155 19.65 9.25 -0.95
N HIS A 156 18.83 10.04 -0.27
CA HIS A 156 17.95 11.03 -0.90
C HIS A 156 18.76 12.06 -1.71
N LYS A 157 19.91 12.51 -1.21
CA LYS A 157 20.87 13.38 -1.95
C LYS A 157 21.27 12.86 -3.33
N LYS A 158 21.20 11.53 -3.56
CA LYS A 158 21.62 10.89 -4.81
C LYS A 158 20.51 10.84 -5.87
N HIS A 159 19.28 11.16 -5.49
CA HIS A 159 18.10 11.05 -6.37
C HIS A 159 17.73 12.36 -7.07
N ARG A 160 18.60 13.37 -6.97
CA ARG A 160 18.38 14.69 -7.52
C ARG A 160 17.96 14.64 -9.00
N GLY A 161 16.86 15.31 -9.31
CA GLY A 161 16.29 15.39 -10.66
C GLY A 161 15.35 14.24 -11.02
N ASN A 162 15.21 13.22 -10.17
CA ASN A 162 14.20 12.18 -10.40
C ASN A 162 12.81 12.74 -10.18
N SER A 163 11.90 12.43 -11.12
CA SER A 163 10.48 12.75 -10.95
C SER A 163 9.82 11.83 -9.91
N PRO A 164 8.61 12.18 -9.41
CA PRO A 164 7.83 11.26 -8.59
C PRO A 164 7.55 9.91 -9.29
N ALA A 165 7.25 9.95 -10.59
CA ALA A 165 7.00 8.75 -11.39
C ALA A 165 8.24 7.84 -11.49
N ASP A 166 9.43 8.41 -11.67
CA ASP A 166 10.68 7.66 -11.67
C ASP A 166 10.98 7.08 -10.29
N SER A 167 10.70 7.84 -9.23
CA SER A 167 10.90 7.38 -7.85
C SER A 167 9.98 6.21 -7.50
N ASP A 168 8.72 6.24 -7.95
CA ASP A 168 7.79 5.13 -7.79
C ASP A 168 8.26 3.88 -8.55
N ILE A 169 8.82 4.03 -9.76
CA ILE A 169 9.40 2.92 -10.51
C ILE A 169 10.56 2.29 -9.73
N HIS A 170 11.54 3.09 -9.28
CA HIS A 170 12.68 2.58 -8.51
C HIS A 170 12.23 1.90 -7.21
N LEU A 171 11.24 2.47 -6.51
CA LEU A 171 10.65 1.87 -5.32
C LEU A 171 10.13 0.46 -5.61
N LEU A 172 9.37 0.29 -6.70
CA LEU A 172 8.82 -1.00 -7.12
C LEU A 172 9.91 -1.99 -7.53
N GLU A 173 10.96 -1.53 -8.21
CA GLU A 173 12.10 -2.37 -8.61
C GLU A 173 12.93 -2.89 -7.45
N ILE A 174 13.04 -2.11 -6.38
CA ILE A 174 13.68 -2.56 -5.13
C ILE A 174 12.75 -3.54 -4.42
N THR A 175 11.48 -3.16 -4.26
CA THR A 175 10.50 -3.92 -3.48
C THR A 175 10.26 -5.31 -4.04
N ARG A 176 10.21 -5.48 -5.38
CA ARG A 176 10.02 -6.81 -6.00
C ARG A 176 11.14 -7.82 -5.70
N LYS A 177 12.30 -7.35 -5.25
CA LYS A 177 13.47 -8.20 -4.91
C LYS A 177 13.46 -8.64 -3.45
N LEU A 178 12.50 -8.17 -2.66
CA LEU A 178 12.35 -8.56 -1.26
C LEU A 178 11.55 -9.85 -1.16
N ASP A 179 11.97 -10.75 -0.28
CA ASP A 179 11.37 -12.08 -0.10
C ASP A 179 9.88 -12.01 0.24
N MET A 180 9.46 -10.96 0.95
CA MET A 180 8.07 -10.76 1.39
C MET A 180 7.23 -9.92 0.41
N TYR A 181 7.71 -9.68 -0.81
CA TYR A 181 6.95 -8.94 -1.82
C TYR A 181 5.66 -9.69 -2.20
N GLY A 182 4.52 -9.02 -2.08
CA GLY A 182 3.21 -9.60 -2.38
C GLY A 182 2.73 -10.70 -1.42
N ILE A 183 3.58 -11.17 -0.51
CA ILE A 183 3.23 -12.21 0.47
C ILE A 183 2.32 -11.61 1.55
N ARG A 184 1.19 -12.29 1.81
CA ARG A 184 0.27 -11.98 2.90
C ARG A 184 0.06 -13.24 3.76
N PRO A 185 0.82 -13.37 4.86
CA PRO A 185 0.73 -14.55 5.71
C PRO A 185 -0.60 -14.58 6.47
N HIS A 186 -1.15 -15.79 6.54
CA HIS A 186 -2.32 -16.14 7.34
C HIS A 186 -1.88 -17.19 8.37
N PRO A 187 -1.95 -16.86 9.67
CA PRO A 187 -1.55 -17.78 10.73
C PRO A 187 -2.37 -19.08 10.68
N ALA A 188 -1.68 -20.21 10.79
CA ALA A 188 -2.25 -21.54 10.80
C ALA A 188 -1.45 -22.47 11.73
N ASN A 189 -1.93 -23.70 11.91
CA ASN A 189 -1.23 -24.76 12.63
C ASN A 189 -1.08 -25.98 11.70
N ASP A 190 0.05 -26.68 11.79
CA ASP A 190 0.36 -27.86 10.95
C ASP A 190 -0.27 -29.18 11.43
N GLY A 191 -1.04 -29.14 12.52
CA GLY A 191 -1.63 -30.32 13.15
C GLY A 191 -0.80 -30.91 14.30
N GLU A 192 0.47 -30.51 14.43
CA GLU A 192 1.36 -30.84 15.56
C GLU A 192 1.56 -29.63 16.51
N GLU A 193 0.61 -28.69 16.49
CA GLU A 193 0.62 -27.43 17.26
C GLU A 193 1.76 -26.46 16.89
N MET A 194 2.54 -26.74 15.84
CA MET A 194 3.50 -25.76 15.33
C MET A 194 2.76 -24.65 14.59
N LYS A 195 3.00 -23.41 15.03
CA LYS A 195 2.47 -22.22 14.36
C LYS A 195 3.23 -21.99 13.06
N ILE A 196 2.48 -21.92 11.97
CA ILE A 196 2.98 -21.64 10.63
C ILE A 196 2.20 -20.48 10.02
N ASP A 197 2.77 -19.88 8.96
CA ASP A 197 2.10 -18.85 8.19
C ASP A 197 1.88 -19.34 6.75
N LEU A 198 0.63 -19.39 6.32
CA LEU A 198 0.25 -19.74 4.95
C LEU A 198 0.11 -18.47 4.10
N ALA A 199 0.63 -18.50 2.88
CA ALA A 199 0.44 -17.41 1.92
C ALA A 199 0.20 -17.96 0.51
N VAL A 200 -0.44 -17.14 -0.32
CA VAL A 200 -0.59 -17.38 -1.76
C VAL A 200 0.10 -16.23 -2.48
N THR A 201 0.93 -16.55 -3.48
CA THR A 201 1.61 -15.60 -4.36
C THR A 201 1.09 -15.72 -5.78
#